data_AF-A0A067N4A6-F1
#
_entry.id   AF-A0A067N4A6-F1
#
_cell.length_a   1.000
_cell.length_b   1.000
_cell.length_c   1.000
_cell.angle_alpha   90.00
_cell.angle_beta   90.00
_cell.angle_gamma   90.00
#
_symmetry.space_group_name_H-M   'P 1'
#
loop_
_entity.id
_entity.type
_entity.pdbx_description
1 polymer ?
#
loop_
_entity_poly.entity_id
_entity_poly.type
_entity_poly.pdbx_seq_one_letter_code
_entity_poly.pdbx_strand_id
1 'polypeptide(L)'
;MPSPLDGPASLRDPFARFLKQKDMVRNIRDPLVHECLRHRQVQFPAQWNISRFWFAYELPPSHPESIHPALLDAMCLLGCLHGGNTLKAYEPLFYTRLQRSLYNCLEDADRLLDFIRASTLLAKYCLTTARCEEGYHRHAATVRFAMACGLHRIDTYNPELLEIPLLRRPKDLVDIGDMIHAWWNVFLIDRLGALLMRSSGTIAHDDERITTLWPCAFEDYENGQATQAPYRGLLSLRISQPDMEPTNRVYDNIYAFRTQGSEVYYYGILLGSSSREGVDVSREASAAIDAALLLSEAMTSYRRQICPTFHRTRNQEGFIHDCALIFAMTVNYGGLIQLLHIFAKDNNPFYWQRVGVARACVELAIEVCQVDLSLLNLTIWLPWYSAYEVLAWEYIRLKSLNDLIGAATLWAELEGLMNAYKTFTRYYSLEENKAFGETFQMLSNYDIHTTGADT
;
A
#
# COMPACT_ATOMS: atom_id res chain seq x y z
N MET A 1 2.19 -33.48 -48.58
CA MET A 1 3.43 -33.85 -47.86
C MET A 1 3.74 -32.76 -46.85
N PRO A 2 4.10 -33.08 -45.60
CA PRO A 2 4.45 -32.07 -44.59
C PRO A 2 5.75 -31.36 -44.98
N SER A 3 5.86 -30.07 -44.63
CA SER A 3 6.99 -29.21 -44.94
C SER A 3 8.26 -29.67 -44.19
N PRO A 4 9.49 -29.58 -44.76
CA PRO A 4 10.72 -30.12 -44.16
C PRO A 4 11.23 -29.39 -42.91
N LEU A 5 10.48 -28.40 -42.39
CA LEU A 5 10.87 -27.57 -41.25
C LEU A 5 10.01 -27.82 -40.00
N ASP A 6 9.06 -28.76 -40.03
CA ASP A 6 8.37 -29.19 -38.81
C ASP A 6 9.26 -30.19 -38.04
N GLY A 7 10.14 -29.64 -37.20
CA GLY A 7 10.85 -30.43 -36.19
C GLY A 7 9.87 -31.21 -35.29
N PRO A 8 10.33 -32.29 -34.62
CA PRO A 8 9.46 -33.15 -33.83
C PRO A 8 8.62 -32.35 -32.83
N ALA A 9 7.33 -32.68 -32.70
CA ALA A 9 6.41 -31.99 -31.79
C ALA A 9 6.88 -31.96 -30.32
N SER A 10 7.80 -32.86 -29.94
CA SER A 10 8.45 -32.92 -28.62
C SER A 10 9.52 -31.85 -28.38
N LEU A 11 9.95 -31.09 -29.40
CA LEU A 11 10.92 -29.99 -29.29
C LEU A 11 10.26 -28.60 -29.33
N ARG A 12 8.93 -28.50 -29.46
CA ARG A 12 8.25 -27.21 -29.35
C ARG A 12 8.26 -26.78 -27.89
N ASP A 13 8.92 -25.65 -27.63
CA ASP A 13 8.93 -25.00 -26.32
C ASP A 13 7.49 -24.90 -25.77
N PRO A 14 7.17 -25.57 -24.64
CA PRO A 14 5.84 -25.51 -24.04
C PRO A 14 5.43 -24.05 -23.74
N PHE A 15 6.38 -23.17 -23.45
CA PHE A 15 6.13 -21.74 -23.27
C PHE A 15 5.63 -21.08 -24.56
N ALA A 16 6.22 -21.38 -25.72
CA ALA A 16 5.76 -20.85 -27.00
C ALA A 16 4.30 -21.27 -27.31
N ARG A 17 3.89 -22.46 -26.88
CA ARG A 17 2.49 -22.91 -27.00
C ARG A 17 1.58 -22.15 -26.04
N PHE A 18 1.97 -22.04 -24.76
CA PHE A 18 1.18 -21.33 -23.74
C PHE A 18 1.08 -19.82 -24.01
N LEU A 19 2.10 -19.24 -24.63
CA LEU A 19 2.04 -17.86 -25.10
C LEU A 19 0.92 -17.72 -26.10
N LYS A 20 0.76 -18.59 -27.10
CA LYS A 20 -0.27 -18.43 -28.15
C LYS A 20 -1.72 -18.67 -27.68
N GLN A 21 -1.93 -19.29 -26.52
CA GLN A 21 -3.28 -19.55 -26.00
C GLN A 21 -3.92 -18.27 -25.45
N LYS A 22 -5.20 -18.05 -25.77
CA LYS A 22 -5.98 -16.93 -25.18
C LYS A 22 -6.14 -17.17 -23.67
N ASP A 23 -6.64 -18.35 -23.31
CA ASP A 23 -6.86 -18.74 -21.93
C ASP A 23 -5.79 -19.71 -21.43
N MET A 24 -5.33 -19.52 -20.20
CA MET A 24 -4.38 -20.41 -19.54
C MET A 24 -5.08 -21.65 -19.00
N VAL A 25 -4.40 -22.79 -19.08
CA VAL A 25 -4.89 -24.05 -18.49
C VAL A 25 -5.05 -23.93 -16.97
N ARG A 26 -6.20 -24.39 -16.45
CA ARG A 26 -6.59 -24.25 -15.04
C ARG A 26 -5.57 -24.82 -14.06
N ASN A 27 -4.91 -25.93 -14.40
CA ASN A 27 -3.90 -26.57 -13.54
C ASN A 27 -2.63 -25.72 -13.32
N ILE A 28 -2.36 -24.73 -14.18
CA ILE A 28 -1.27 -23.76 -13.98
C ILE A 28 -1.82 -22.48 -13.35
N ARG A 29 -2.94 -21.99 -13.89
CA ARG A 29 -3.55 -20.72 -13.49
C ARG A 29 -4.06 -20.74 -12.04
N ASP A 30 -4.85 -21.74 -11.67
CA ASP A 30 -5.58 -21.74 -10.40
C ASP A 30 -4.62 -21.75 -9.19
N PRO A 31 -3.54 -22.57 -9.16
CA PRO A 31 -2.55 -22.51 -8.08
C PRO A 31 -1.89 -21.13 -7.94
N LEU A 32 -1.56 -20.47 -9.05
CA LEU A 32 -0.92 -19.14 -9.05
C LEU A 32 -1.89 -18.05 -8.57
N VAL A 33 -3.15 -18.09 -9.02
CA VAL A 33 -4.20 -17.19 -8.55
C VAL A 33 -4.42 -17.34 -7.05
N HIS A 34 -4.49 -18.58 -6.55
CA HIS A 34 -4.59 -18.85 -5.11
C HIS A 34 -3.38 -18.30 -4.34
N GLU A 35 -2.17 -18.46 -4.87
CA GLU A 35 -0.96 -17.92 -4.24
C GLU A 35 -0.98 -16.39 -4.19
N CYS A 36 -1.35 -15.74 -5.29
CA CYS A 36 -1.54 -14.30 -5.35
C CYS A 36 -2.56 -13.82 -4.30
N LEU A 37 -3.70 -14.50 -4.20
CA LEU A 37 -4.75 -14.15 -3.24
C LEU A 37 -4.32 -14.39 -1.78
N ARG A 38 -3.52 -15.42 -1.52
CA ARG A 38 -2.97 -15.70 -0.18
C ARG A 38 -2.03 -14.59 0.27
N HIS A 39 -1.16 -14.12 -0.63
CA HIS A 39 -0.17 -13.08 -0.34
C HIS A 39 -0.68 -11.66 -0.63
N ARG A 40 -2.00 -11.50 -0.86
CA ARG A 40 -2.56 -10.27 -1.41
C ARG A 40 -2.29 -9.01 -0.56
N GLN A 41 -2.30 -9.03 0.77
CA GLN A 41 -2.12 -7.78 1.56
C GLN A 41 -0.69 -7.43 1.91
N VAL A 42 0.16 -8.45 2.04
CA VAL A 42 1.59 -8.29 2.35
C VAL A 42 2.27 -7.49 1.25
N GLN A 43 1.76 -7.61 0.01
CA GLN A 43 2.37 -7.00 -1.17
C GLN A 43 1.42 -6.18 -2.04
N PHE A 44 0.09 -6.36 -1.93
CA PHE A 44 -0.89 -5.71 -2.81
C PHE A 44 -1.89 -4.87 -2.01
N PRO A 45 -2.16 -3.64 -2.46
CA PRO A 45 -3.32 -2.89 -2.00
C PRO A 45 -4.59 -3.18 -2.80
N ALA A 46 -4.53 -4.09 -3.76
CA ALA A 46 -5.69 -4.49 -4.53
C ALA A 46 -6.68 -5.21 -3.58
N GLN A 47 -7.71 -4.46 -3.21
CA GLN A 47 -8.85 -4.94 -2.46
C GLN A 47 -9.95 -5.31 -3.44
N TRP A 48 -10.53 -6.49 -3.26
CA TRP A 48 -11.64 -6.96 -4.06
C TRP A 48 -12.71 -7.51 -3.14
N ASN A 49 -13.96 -7.34 -3.54
CA ASN A 49 -15.04 -8.13 -2.98
C ASN A 49 -14.78 -9.60 -3.35
N ILE A 50 -14.41 -10.41 -2.35
CA ILE A 50 -13.96 -11.80 -2.58
C ILE A 50 -15.11 -12.68 -3.10
N SER A 51 -16.33 -12.46 -2.63
CA SER A 51 -17.52 -13.18 -3.08
C SER A 51 -17.77 -12.95 -4.58
N ARG A 52 -17.71 -11.68 -5.03
CA ARG A 52 -17.85 -11.32 -6.44
C ARG A 52 -16.68 -11.80 -7.28
N PHE A 53 -15.47 -11.71 -6.75
CA PHE A 53 -14.28 -12.21 -7.43
C PHE A 53 -14.45 -13.68 -7.79
N TRP A 54 -14.82 -14.54 -6.85
CA TRP A 54 -14.98 -15.97 -7.12
C TRP A 54 -16.16 -16.27 -8.03
N PHE A 55 -17.26 -15.52 -7.91
CA PHE A 55 -18.36 -15.62 -8.87
C PHE A 55 -17.89 -15.30 -10.29
N ALA A 56 -17.18 -14.19 -10.49
CA ALA A 56 -16.66 -13.77 -11.80
C ALA A 56 -15.57 -14.72 -12.33
N TYR A 57 -14.80 -15.35 -11.44
CA TYR A 57 -13.73 -16.29 -11.78
C TYR A 57 -14.23 -17.59 -12.41
N GLU A 58 -15.41 -18.06 -12.00
CA GLU A 58 -16.02 -19.28 -12.55
C GLU A 58 -16.71 -19.08 -13.90
N LEU A 59 -17.01 -17.82 -14.26
CA LEU A 59 -17.64 -17.51 -15.54
C LEU A 59 -16.69 -17.77 -16.73
N PRO A 60 -17.22 -18.18 -17.89
CA PRO A 60 -16.41 -18.32 -19.11
C PRO A 60 -15.74 -17.00 -19.50
N PRO A 61 -14.50 -16.99 -20.05
CA PRO A 61 -13.78 -15.76 -20.41
C PRO A 61 -14.48 -14.84 -21.41
N SER A 62 -15.41 -15.40 -22.20
CA SER A 62 -16.27 -14.67 -23.13
C SER A 62 -17.45 -13.96 -22.47
N HIS A 63 -17.75 -14.27 -21.21
CA HIS A 63 -18.86 -13.67 -20.48
C HIS A 63 -18.49 -12.23 -20.06
N PRO A 64 -19.35 -11.21 -20.27
CA PRO A 64 -19.05 -9.81 -19.93
C PRO A 64 -18.73 -9.55 -18.45
N GLU A 65 -19.30 -10.35 -17.54
CA GLU A 65 -19.00 -10.27 -16.09
C GLU A 65 -17.84 -11.17 -15.64
N SER A 66 -17.21 -11.92 -16.55
CA SER A 66 -16.02 -12.70 -16.18
C SER A 66 -14.83 -11.78 -15.96
N ILE A 67 -13.81 -12.28 -15.26
CA ILE A 67 -12.55 -11.55 -15.08
C ILE A 67 -11.78 -11.50 -16.40
N HIS A 68 -11.32 -10.31 -16.78
CA HIS A 68 -10.55 -10.14 -18.00
C HIS A 68 -9.22 -10.94 -17.93
N PRO A 69 -8.78 -11.60 -19.03
CA PRO A 69 -7.53 -12.35 -19.07
C PRO A 69 -6.30 -11.58 -18.62
N ALA A 70 -6.25 -10.27 -18.86
CA ALA A 70 -5.16 -9.41 -18.39
C ALA A 70 -5.06 -9.38 -16.85
N LEU A 71 -6.20 -9.30 -16.13
CA LEU A 71 -6.17 -9.34 -14.67
C LEU A 71 -5.74 -10.72 -14.16
N LEU A 72 -6.19 -11.80 -14.81
CA LEU A 72 -5.75 -13.15 -14.47
C LEU A 72 -4.25 -13.38 -14.73
N ASP A 73 -3.72 -12.92 -15.87
CA ASP A 73 -2.29 -13.01 -16.18
C ASP A 73 -1.45 -12.19 -15.17
N ALA A 74 -1.94 -11.02 -14.73
CA ALA A 74 -1.29 -10.22 -13.68
C ALA A 74 -1.29 -10.93 -12.33
N MET A 75 -2.42 -11.52 -11.93
CA MET A 75 -2.48 -12.32 -10.71
C MET A 75 -1.56 -13.53 -10.78
N CYS A 76 -1.47 -14.20 -11.93
CA CYS A 76 -0.57 -15.33 -12.10
C CYS A 76 0.90 -14.92 -12.00
N LEU A 77 1.29 -13.80 -12.63
CA LEU A 77 2.64 -13.23 -12.53
C LEU A 77 3.03 -12.97 -11.07
N LEU A 78 2.11 -12.42 -10.29
CA LEU A 78 2.33 -12.16 -8.87
C LEU A 78 2.33 -13.43 -8.02
N GLY A 79 1.53 -14.43 -8.39
CA GLY A 79 1.61 -15.77 -7.81
C GLY A 79 2.98 -16.42 -8.01
N CYS A 80 3.65 -16.18 -9.14
CA CYS A 80 4.99 -16.71 -9.42
C CYS A 80 6.04 -16.20 -8.43
N LEU A 81 5.90 -14.99 -7.89
CA LEU A 81 6.83 -14.45 -6.88
C LEU A 81 6.82 -15.26 -5.57
N HIS A 82 5.72 -15.97 -5.30
CA HIS A 82 5.45 -16.60 -4.00
C HIS A 82 5.37 -18.12 -4.05
N GLY A 83 5.07 -18.70 -5.20
CA GLY A 83 4.73 -20.12 -5.34
C GLY A 83 5.92 -21.10 -5.30
N GLY A 84 7.05 -20.72 -4.70
CA GLY A 84 8.28 -21.50 -4.69
C GLY A 84 8.91 -21.70 -6.08
N ASN A 85 10.00 -22.47 -6.15
CA ASN A 85 10.81 -22.59 -7.38
C ASN A 85 10.03 -23.10 -8.60
N THR A 86 9.07 -24.00 -8.40
CA THR A 86 8.27 -24.58 -9.49
C THR A 86 7.35 -23.56 -10.15
N LEU A 87 6.68 -22.72 -9.35
CA LEU A 87 5.76 -21.71 -9.87
C LEU A 87 6.50 -20.46 -10.37
N LYS A 88 7.66 -20.14 -9.76
CA LYS A 88 8.54 -19.05 -10.20
C LYS A 88 9.04 -19.24 -11.63
N ALA A 89 9.20 -20.48 -12.09
CA ALA A 89 9.59 -20.78 -13.47
C ALA A 89 8.61 -20.24 -14.54
N TYR A 90 7.36 -19.94 -14.17
CA TYR A 90 6.36 -19.36 -15.08
C TYR A 90 6.38 -17.82 -15.13
N GLU A 91 7.24 -17.16 -14.34
CA GLU A 91 7.31 -15.69 -14.30
C GLU A 91 7.55 -15.05 -15.69
N PRO A 92 8.52 -15.51 -16.52
CA PRO A 92 8.72 -14.91 -17.85
C PRO A 92 7.52 -15.08 -18.79
N LEU A 93 6.80 -16.20 -18.64
CA LEU A 93 5.58 -16.48 -19.40
C LEU A 93 4.49 -15.48 -19.09
N PHE A 94 4.13 -15.34 -17.82
CA PHE A 94 3.04 -14.46 -17.42
C PHE A 94 3.38 -12.99 -17.60
N TYR A 95 4.65 -12.61 -17.46
CA TYR A 95 5.10 -11.25 -17.79
C TYR A 95 4.82 -10.92 -19.27
N THR A 96 5.22 -11.81 -20.19
CA THR A 96 5.01 -11.62 -21.63
C THR A 96 3.54 -11.68 -22.00
N ARG A 97 2.79 -12.63 -21.43
CA ARG A 97 1.35 -12.77 -21.67
C ARG A 97 0.58 -11.53 -21.25
N LEU A 98 0.87 -11.02 -20.05
CA LEU A 98 0.21 -9.86 -19.49
C LEU A 98 0.36 -8.62 -20.38
N GLN A 99 1.56 -8.36 -20.90
CA GLN A 99 1.78 -7.22 -21.79
C GLN A 99 0.88 -7.26 -23.03
N ARG A 100 0.75 -8.44 -23.64
CA ARG A 100 -0.16 -8.63 -24.78
C ARG A 100 -1.63 -8.55 -24.36
N SER A 101 -2.01 -9.18 -23.25
CA SER A 101 -3.39 -9.15 -22.76
C SER A 101 -3.84 -7.74 -22.41
N LEU A 102 -2.95 -6.88 -21.90
CA LEU A 102 -3.19 -5.45 -21.67
C LEU A 102 -3.36 -4.68 -22.98
N TYR A 103 -2.55 -4.96 -24.00
CA TYR A 103 -2.71 -4.35 -25.32
C TYR A 103 -4.07 -4.68 -25.94
N ASN A 104 -4.44 -5.96 -25.97
CA ASN A 104 -5.73 -6.40 -26.51
C ASN A 104 -6.91 -5.78 -25.73
N CYS A 105 -6.79 -5.68 -24.41
CA CYS A 105 -7.81 -5.07 -23.54
C CYS A 105 -8.10 -3.61 -23.92
N LEU A 106 -7.06 -2.83 -24.25
CA LEU A 106 -7.20 -1.45 -24.71
C LEU A 106 -7.72 -1.36 -26.14
N GLU A 107 -7.23 -2.21 -27.04
CA GLU A 107 -7.65 -2.26 -28.44
C GLU A 107 -9.16 -2.53 -28.56
N ASP A 108 -9.67 -3.47 -27.77
CA ASP A 108 -11.08 -3.88 -27.76
C ASP A 108 -11.95 -3.06 -26.79
N ALA A 109 -11.36 -2.19 -25.96
CA ALA A 109 -12.02 -1.52 -24.83
C ALA A 109 -12.81 -2.50 -23.91
N ASP A 110 -12.29 -3.72 -23.71
CA ASP A 110 -12.95 -4.79 -22.96
C ASP A 110 -12.63 -4.67 -21.46
N ARG A 111 -13.64 -4.52 -20.60
CA ARG A 111 -13.51 -4.52 -19.11
C ARG A 111 -12.35 -3.64 -18.61
N LEU A 112 -12.37 -2.37 -19.00
CA LEU A 112 -11.30 -1.40 -18.68
C LEU A 112 -11.01 -1.21 -17.17
N LEU A 113 -11.93 -1.57 -16.26
CA LEU A 113 -11.62 -1.60 -14.83
C LEU A 113 -10.59 -2.69 -14.49
N ASP A 114 -10.70 -3.86 -15.12
CA ASP A 114 -9.73 -4.94 -15.00
C ASP A 114 -8.40 -4.57 -15.66
N PHE A 115 -8.42 -3.79 -16.75
CA PHE A 115 -7.21 -3.19 -17.32
C PHE A 115 -6.45 -2.34 -16.29
N ILE A 116 -7.16 -1.43 -15.60
CA ILE A 116 -6.58 -0.54 -14.59
C ILE A 116 -6.00 -1.37 -13.44
N ARG A 117 -6.76 -2.34 -12.94
CA ARG A 117 -6.33 -3.25 -11.86
C ARG A 117 -5.10 -4.04 -12.28
N ALA A 118 -5.11 -4.66 -13.47
CA ALA A 118 -4.00 -5.45 -14.01
C ALA A 118 -2.74 -4.60 -14.23
N SER A 119 -2.88 -3.40 -14.78
CA SER A 119 -1.76 -2.48 -15.01
C SER A 119 -1.14 -2.00 -13.70
N THR A 120 -1.96 -1.76 -12.67
CA THR A 120 -1.50 -1.41 -11.32
C THR A 120 -0.72 -2.58 -10.70
N LEU A 121 -1.20 -3.81 -10.85
CA LEU A 121 -0.50 -5.01 -10.39
C LEU A 121 0.84 -5.24 -11.13
N LEU A 122 0.90 -4.97 -12.44
CA LEU A 122 2.14 -5.01 -13.21
C LEU A 122 3.15 -3.95 -12.74
N ALA A 123 2.69 -2.71 -12.55
CA ALA A 123 3.54 -1.65 -12.03
C ALA A 123 4.12 -2.02 -10.66
N LYS A 124 3.29 -2.61 -9.78
CA LYS A 124 3.73 -3.11 -8.48
C LYS A 124 4.76 -4.23 -8.62
N TYR A 125 4.53 -5.22 -9.47
CA TYR A 125 5.52 -6.27 -9.77
C TYR A 125 6.87 -5.67 -10.17
N CYS A 126 6.87 -4.67 -11.06
CA CYS A 126 8.09 -3.98 -11.48
C CYS A 126 8.74 -3.19 -10.33
N LEU A 127 7.95 -2.54 -9.46
CA LEU A 127 8.45 -1.81 -8.27
C LEU A 127 9.03 -2.72 -7.18
N THR A 128 8.59 -3.98 -7.10
CA THR A 128 9.10 -4.96 -6.13
C THR A 128 10.24 -5.83 -6.68
N THR A 129 10.47 -5.78 -7.98
CA THR A 129 11.59 -6.44 -8.65
C THR A 129 12.62 -5.40 -9.05
N ALA A 130 13.75 -5.80 -9.65
CA ALA A 130 14.83 -4.88 -10.05
C ALA A 130 14.46 -3.95 -11.25
N ARG A 131 13.19 -3.53 -11.37
CA ARG A 131 12.61 -2.80 -12.51
C ARG A 131 11.80 -1.58 -12.04
N CYS A 132 12.25 -0.92 -10.96
CA CYS A 132 11.48 0.13 -10.29
C CYS A 132 11.16 1.32 -11.20
N GLU A 133 12.10 1.79 -12.02
CA GLU A 133 11.88 2.90 -12.97
C GLU A 133 10.78 2.57 -13.98
N GLU A 134 10.83 1.36 -14.55
CA GLU A 134 9.80 0.89 -15.47
C GLU A 134 8.44 0.82 -14.77
N GLY A 135 8.39 0.28 -13.56
CA GLY A 135 7.17 0.19 -12.77
C GLY A 135 6.56 1.56 -12.49
N TYR A 136 7.40 2.51 -12.07
CA TYR A 136 7.00 3.88 -11.79
C TYR A 136 6.44 4.60 -13.03
N HIS A 137 7.11 4.53 -14.18
CA HIS A 137 6.63 5.15 -15.42
C HIS A 137 5.35 4.49 -15.96
N ARG A 138 5.25 3.15 -15.89
CA ARG A 138 4.02 2.43 -16.27
C ARG A 138 2.85 2.80 -15.35
N HIS A 139 3.12 2.97 -14.05
CA HIS A 139 2.09 3.38 -13.10
C HIS A 139 1.56 4.77 -13.42
N ALA A 140 2.42 5.72 -13.77
CA ALA A 140 2.01 7.07 -14.15
C ALA A 140 1.01 7.08 -15.32
N ALA A 141 1.21 6.24 -16.33
CA ALA A 141 0.26 6.07 -17.42
C ALA A 141 -1.08 5.48 -16.92
N THR A 142 -1.01 4.49 -16.02
CA THR A 142 -2.20 3.86 -15.42
C THR A 142 -3.01 4.85 -14.58
N VAL A 143 -2.35 5.68 -13.77
CA VAL A 143 -2.97 6.76 -13.00
C VAL A 143 -3.74 7.70 -13.90
N ARG A 144 -3.08 8.21 -14.96
CA ARG A 144 -3.73 9.14 -15.91
C ARG A 144 -4.91 8.51 -16.61
N PHE A 145 -4.82 7.23 -16.98
CA PHE A 145 -5.93 6.50 -17.57
C PHE A 145 -7.10 6.33 -16.58
N ALA A 146 -6.82 5.95 -15.33
CA ALA A 146 -7.83 5.85 -14.27
C ALA A 146 -8.53 7.20 -14.02
N MET A 147 -7.77 8.31 -14.05
CA MET A 147 -8.34 9.65 -13.96
C MET A 147 -9.21 9.99 -15.18
N ALA A 148 -8.76 9.65 -16.40
CA ALA A 148 -9.53 9.82 -17.63
C ALA A 148 -10.83 8.99 -17.62
N CYS A 149 -10.85 7.87 -16.90
CA CYS A 149 -12.05 7.07 -16.63
C CYS A 149 -12.97 7.65 -15.54
N GLY A 150 -12.62 8.78 -14.91
CA GLY A 150 -13.42 9.41 -13.86
C GLY A 150 -13.31 8.78 -12.47
N LEU A 151 -12.42 7.80 -12.25
CA LEU A 151 -12.31 7.09 -10.97
C LEU A 151 -11.89 7.99 -9.79
N HIS A 152 -11.31 9.16 -10.07
CA HIS A 152 -10.92 10.18 -9.09
C HIS A 152 -12.06 11.09 -8.62
N ARG A 153 -13.26 10.96 -9.19
CA ARG A 153 -14.42 11.84 -8.96
C ARG A 153 -15.68 11.10 -8.50
N ILE A 154 -15.53 10.01 -7.75
CA ILE A 154 -16.66 9.22 -7.23
C ILE A 154 -17.12 9.80 -5.89
N ASP A 155 -17.90 10.88 -5.94
CA ASP A 155 -18.34 11.66 -4.77
C ASP A 155 -19.74 11.29 -4.24
N THR A 156 -20.39 10.30 -4.86
CA THR A 156 -21.74 9.85 -4.50
C THR A 156 -21.89 8.33 -4.63
N TYR A 157 -22.78 7.76 -3.81
CA TYR A 157 -23.17 6.35 -3.89
C TYR A 157 -24.35 6.10 -4.83
N ASN A 158 -24.85 7.12 -5.53
CA ASN A 158 -25.92 6.97 -6.49
C ASN A 158 -25.38 6.61 -7.89
N PRO A 159 -25.60 5.38 -8.41
CA PRO A 159 -25.11 4.96 -9.74
C PRO A 159 -25.61 5.84 -10.90
N GLU A 160 -26.75 6.50 -10.74
CA GLU A 160 -27.35 7.33 -11.78
C GLU A 160 -26.64 8.68 -11.94
N LEU A 161 -26.08 9.20 -10.85
CA LEU A 161 -25.40 10.50 -10.82
C LEU A 161 -23.91 10.41 -11.18
N LEU A 162 -23.34 9.21 -11.23
CA LEU A 162 -21.91 9.02 -11.47
C LEU A 162 -21.55 9.18 -12.95
N GLU A 163 -20.68 10.16 -13.22
CA GLU A 163 -20.04 10.37 -14.52
C GLU A 163 -18.73 9.58 -14.60
N ILE A 164 -18.79 8.35 -15.09
CA ILE A 164 -17.62 7.46 -15.22
C ILE A 164 -17.37 7.19 -16.71
N PRO A 165 -16.70 8.11 -17.42
CA PRO A 165 -16.44 7.97 -18.86
C PRO A 165 -15.60 6.71 -19.14
N LEU A 166 -15.81 6.11 -20.32
CA LEU A 166 -15.10 4.91 -20.81
C LEU A 166 -15.37 3.60 -20.06
N LEU A 167 -15.65 3.64 -18.74
CA LEU A 167 -16.03 2.44 -17.99
C LEU A 167 -17.51 2.13 -18.17
N ARG A 168 -17.87 0.87 -17.90
CA ARG A 168 -19.28 0.50 -17.77
C ARG A 168 -19.87 1.22 -16.56
N ARG A 169 -21.11 1.71 -16.71
CA ARG A 169 -21.89 2.22 -15.58
C ARG A 169 -21.98 1.17 -14.46
N PRO A 170 -21.79 1.55 -13.19
CA PRO A 170 -22.00 0.65 -12.06
C PRO A 170 -23.46 0.20 -12.02
N LYS A 171 -23.69 -1.10 -11.77
CA LYS A 171 -25.03 -1.68 -11.69
C LYS A 171 -25.67 -1.52 -10.32
N ASP A 172 -24.84 -1.49 -9.30
CA ASP A 172 -25.24 -1.50 -7.90
C ASP A 172 -24.16 -0.84 -7.03
N LEU A 173 -24.46 -0.74 -5.74
CA LEU A 173 -23.59 -0.13 -4.75
C LEU A 173 -22.25 -0.86 -4.60
N VAL A 174 -22.22 -2.17 -4.83
CA VAL A 174 -20.99 -2.96 -4.75
C VAL A 174 -20.09 -2.68 -5.94
N ASP A 175 -20.63 -2.49 -7.16
CA ASP A 175 -19.86 -2.01 -8.31
C ASP A 175 -19.20 -0.64 -8.02
N ILE A 176 -19.92 0.27 -7.34
CA ILE A 176 -19.35 1.55 -6.89
C ILE A 176 -18.22 1.31 -5.88
N GLY A 177 -18.42 0.43 -4.90
CA GLY A 177 -17.38 0.04 -3.96
C GLY A 177 -16.13 -0.51 -4.64
N ASP A 178 -16.30 -1.36 -5.66
CA ASP A 178 -15.21 -1.91 -6.48
C ASP A 178 -14.41 -0.83 -7.23
N MET A 179 -15.09 0.22 -7.71
CA MET A 179 -14.47 1.37 -8.38
C MET A 179 -13.73 2.29 -7.39
N ILE A 180 -14.34 2.57 -6.24
CA ILE A 180 -13.71 3.36 -5.15
C ILE A 180 -12.42 2.67 -4.68
N HIS A 181 -12.47 1.36 -4.44
CA HIS A 181 -11.28 0.59 -4.05
C HIS A 181 -10.21 0.56 -5.14
N ALA A 182 -10.61 0.47 -6.42
CA ALA A 182 -9.68 0.51 -7.53
C ALA A 182 -8.95 1.86 -7.61
N TRP A 183 -9.68 2.97 -7.44
CA TRP A 183 -9.09 4.30 -7.38
C TRP A 183 -8.06 4.42 -6.26
N TRP A 184 -8.44 4.07 -5.03
CA TRP A 184 -7.55 4.23 -3.88
C TRP A 184 -6.33 3.31 -3.93
N ASN A 185 -6.45 2.14 -4.57
CA ASN A 185 -5.29 1.30 -4.86
C ASN A 185 -4.33 1.97 -5.85
N VAL A 186 -4.84 2.55 -6.94
CA VAL A 186 -4.02 3.31 -7.91
C VAL A 186 -3.33 4.50 -7.23
N PHE A 187 -4.09 5.26 -6.44
CA PHE A 187 -3.60 6.41 -5.68
C PHE A 187 -2.50 6.01 -4.71
N LEU A 188 -2.72 4.96 -3.91
CA LEU A 188 -1.76 4.50 -2.92
C LEU A 188 -0.44 4.05 -3.56
N ILE A 189 -0.49 3.31 -4.68
CA ILE A 189 0.72 2.90 -5.39
C ILE A 189 1.47 4.12 -5.98
N ASP A 190 0.77 5.16 -6.41
CA ASP A 190 1.41 6.40 -6.87
C ASP A 190 2.19 7.08 -5.73
N ARG A 191 1.58 7.18 -4.55
CA ARG A 191 2.21 7.75 -3.35
C ARG A 191 3.42 6.94 -2.89
N LEU A 192 3.26 5.62 -2.73
CA LEU A 192 4.35 4.76 -2.29
C LEU A 192 5.47 4.67 -3.34
N GLY A 193 5.12 4.63 -4.63
CA GLY A 193 6.09 4.64 -5.72
C GLY A 193 6.92 5.92 -5.74
N ALA A 194 6.28 7.08 -5.55
CA ALA A 194 6.96 8.37 -5.45
C ALA A 194 7.95 8.41 -4.27
N LEU A 195 7.57 7.90 -3.10
CA LEU A 195 8.45 7.81 -1.94
C LEU A 195 9.65 6.89 -2.20
N LEU A 196 9.41 5.69 -2.75
CA LEU A 196 10.47 4.74 -3.07
C LEU A 196 11.46 5.27 -4.10
N MET A 197 10.95 5.98 -5.11
CA MET A 197 11.76 6.57 -6.18
C MET A 197 12.36 7.93 -5.81
N ARG A 198 12.02 8.48 -4.63
CA ARG A 198 12.39 9.84 -4.20
C ARG A 198 12.06 10.88 -5.28
N SER A 199 10.89 10.72 -5.89
CA SER A 199 10.38 11.54 -6.99
C SER A 199 8.98 12.07 -6.63
N SER A 200 8.42 12.96 -7.45
CA SER A 200 7.04 13.44 -7.29
C SER A 200 6.02 12.38 -7.71
N GLY A 201 4.88 12.29 -7.04
CA GLY A 201 3.76 11.47 -7.54
C GLY A 201 3.24 11.97 -8.89
N THR A 202 2.61 11.08 -9.66
CA THR A 202 1.92 11.46 -10.89
C THR A 202 0.71 12.34 -10.58
N ILE A 203 0.05 12.03 -9.46
CA ILE A 203 -1.07 12.81 -8.95
C ILE A 203 -0.49 13.99 -8.19
N ALA A 204 -0.77 15.20 -8.65
CA ALA A 204 -0.36 16.41 -7.95
C ALA A 204 -0.91 16.39 -6.52
N HIS A 205 -0.10 16.87 -5.57
CA HIS A 205 -0.49 16.83 -4.17
C HIS A 205 -1.71 17.72 -3.94
N ASP A 206 -1.75 18.91 -4.53
CA ASP A 206 -2.82 19.91 -4.47
C ASP A 206 -3.96 19.67 -5.47
N ASP A 207 -4.11 18.47 -6.03
CA ASP A 207 -5.17 18.21 -7.01
C ASP A 207 -6.56 18.16 -6.36
N GLU A 208 -7.24 19.30 -6.35
CA GLU A 208 -8.60 19.48 -5.84
C GLU A 208 -9.65 18.69 -6.63
N ARG A 209 -9.31 18.13 -7.80
CA ARG A 209 -10.23 17.31 -8.60
C ARG A 209 -10.45 15.93 -8.00
N ILE A 210 -9.68 15.54 -6.98
CA ILE A 210 -9.84 14.25 -6.31
C ILE A 210 -10.97 14.37 -5.28
N THR A 211 -12.17 14.00 -5.72
CA THR A 211 -13.39 14.02 -4.91
C THR A 211 -13.90 12.64 -4.55
N THR A 212 -13.19 11.57 -4.91
CA THR A 212 -13.58 10.21 -4.54
C THR A 212 -13.70 10.05 -3.02
N LEU A 213 -14.83 9.48 -2.58
CA LEU A 213 -15.13 9.13 -1.19
C LEU A 213 -14.10 8.14 -0.63
N TRP A 214 -13.78 8.22 0.66
CA TRP A 214 -12.99 7.18 1.34
C TRP A 214 -13.66 5.80 1.19
N PRO A 215 -12.88 4.71 1.13
CA PRO A 215 -13.44 3.38 0.98
C PRO A 215 -14.14 2.94 2.28
N CYS A 216 -15.36 2.39 2.15
CA CYS A 216 -16.06 1.68 3.23
C CYS A 216 -15.60 0.21 3.27
N ALA A 217 -16.05 -0.55 4.28
CA ALA A 217 -15.87 -2.00 4.23
C ALA A 217 -16.68 -2.59 3.06
N PHE A 218 -16.24 -3.70 2.47
CA PHE A 218 -16.98 -4.31 1.35
C PHE A 218 -18.39 -4.72 1.75
N GLU A 219 -18.52 -5.18 2.99
CA GLU A 219 -19.77 -5.58 3.62
C GLU A 219 -20.75 -4.40 3.64
N ASP A 220 -20.28 -3.17 3.89
CA ASP A 220 -21.10 -1.96 3.94
C ASP A 220 -21.74 -1.61 2.58
N TYR A 221 -21.08 -1.99 1.47
CA TYR A 221 -21.67 -1.85 0.14
C TYR A 221 -22.69 -2.95 -0.15
N GLU A 222 -22.48 -4.17 0.36
CA GLU A 222 -23.38 -5.31 0.16
C GLU A 222 -24.70 -5.13 0.91
N ASN A 223 -24.64 -4.60 2.13
CA ASN A 223 -25.80 -4.43 3.02
C ASN A 223 -26.36 -2.99 3.01
N GLY A 224 -25.84 -2.11 2.14
CA GLY A 224 -26.36 -0.76 1.89
C GLY A 224 -25.92 0.31 2.90
N GLN A 225 -25.13 -0.03 3.92
CA GLN A 225 -24.70 0.91 4.95
C GLN A 225 -23.80 2.04 4.42
N ALA A 226 -23.05 1.79 3.33
CA ALA A 226 -22.20 2.81 2.71
C ALA A 226 -22.98 4.08 2.33
N THR A 227 -24.26 3.96 1.96
CA THR A 227 -25.11 5.12 1.59
C THR A 227 -25.39 6.10 2.73
N GLN A 228 -25.18 5.66 3.98
CA GLN A 228 -25.35 6.49 5.17
C GLN A 228 -24.07 7.26 5.52
N ALA A 229 -22.96 6.99 4.85
CA ALA A 229 -21.69 7.67 5.11
C ALA A 229 -21.76 9.12 4.63
N PRO A 230 -21.36 10.11 5.46
CA PRO A 230 -21.23 11.48 5.01
C PRO A 230 -20.11 11.57 3.98
N TYR A 231 -20.20 12.55 3.08
CA TYR A 231 -19.11 12.78 2.15
C TYR A 231 -17.80 13.10 2.90
N ARG A 232 -16.81 12.21 2.78
CA ARG A 232 -15.43 12.43 3.21
C ARG A 232 -14.50 11.85 2.16
N GLY A 233 -13.60 12.68 1.66
CA GLY A 233 -12.55 12.30 0.70
C GLY A 233 -11.21 12.94 1.07
N LEU A 234 -10.29 13.01 0.12
CA LEU A 234 -8.90 13.44 0.34
C LEU A 234 -8.74 14.73 1.15
N LEU A 235 -9.58 15.74 0.88
CA LEU A 235 -9.54 17.05 1.54
C LEU A 235 -9.80 16.99 3.04
N SER A 236 -10.46 15.95 3.55
CA SER A 236 -10.73 15.81 4.99
C SER A 236 -9.48 15.59 5.84
N LEU A 237 -8.33 15.30 5.21
CA LEU A 237 -7.03 15.16 5.89
C LEU A 237 -6.19 16.45 5.85
N ARG A 238 -6.65 17.48 5.12
CA ARG A 238 -5.86 18.69 4.82
C ARG A 238 -6.47 19.95 5.38
N ILE A 239 -7.76 19.91 5.69
CA ILE A 239 -8.52 21.05 6.19
C ILE A 239 -9.08 20.65 7.55
N SER A 240 -8.78 21.44 8.59
CA SER A 240 -9.42 21.29 9.90
C SER A 240 -10.92 21.54 9.75
N GLN A 241 -11.74 20.53 10.04
CA GLN A 241 -13.19 20.65 10.02
C GLN A 241 -13.71 20.74 11.47
N PRO A 242 -14.13 21.93 11.95
CA PRO A 242 -14.50 22.13 13.35
C PRO A 242 -15.82 21.45 13.76
N ASP A 243 -16.67 21.05 12.82
CA ASP A 243 -18.05 20.59 13.11
C ASP A 243 -18.33 19.13 12.69
N MET A 244 -17.30 18.30 12.52
CA MET A 244 -17.53 16.89 12.20
C MET A 244 -17.97 16.13 13.46
N GLU A 245 -19.28 15.90 13.55
CA GLU A 245 -19.90 14.95 14.46
C GLU A 245 -19.09 13.63 14.48
N PRO A 246 -18.63 13.16 15.66
CA PRO A 246 -17.81 11.95 15.80
C PRO A 246 -18.57 10.64 15.55
N THR A 247 -19.74 10.69 14.92
CA THR A 247 -20.76 9.64 14.99
C THR A 247 -20.68 8.60 13.88
N ASN A 248 -19.95 8.82 12.78
CA ASN A 248 -19.96 7.88 11.68
C ASN A 248 -18.69 7.02 11.55
N ARG A 249 -18.78 5.82 12.15
CA ARG A 249 -17.74 4.76 12.15
C ARG A 249 -17.62 4.00 10.82
N VAL A 250 -18.36 4.36 9.76
CA VAL A 250 -18.30 3.64 8.47
C VAL A 250 -16.90 3.70 7.83
N TYR A 251 -16.14 4.77 8.09
CA TYR A 251 -14.74 4.88 7.67
C TYR A 251 -13.74 4.33 8.70
N ASP A 252 -14.18 3.81 9.84
CA ASP A 252 -13.32 3.14 10.82
C ASP A 252 -13.09 1.69 10.40
N ASN A 253 -12.40 1.53 9.26
CA ASN A 253 -12.10 0.24 8.65
C ASN A 253 -10.68 0.25 8.08
N ILE A 254 -10.09 -0.94 7.95
CA ILE A 254 -8.70 -1.11 7.49
C ILE A 254 -8.42 -0.53 6.09
N TYR A 255 -9.44 -0.41 5.23
CA TYR A 255 -9.28 0.09 3.86
C TYR A 255 -9.11 1.61 3.85
N ALA A 256 -9.94 2.32 4.62
CA ALA A 256 -9.85 3.75 4.81
C ALA A 256 -8.56 4.11 5.55
N PHE A 257 -8.30 3.47 6.70
CA PHE A 257 -7.10 3.73 7.51
C PHE A 257 -5.81 3.60 6.72
N ARG A 258 -5.69 2.54 5.91
CA ARG A 258 -4.51 2.31 5.06
C ARG A 258 -4.27 3.46 4.09
N THR A 259 -5.33 3.91 3.43
CA THR A 259 -5.24 4.94 2.39
C THR A 259 -4.97 6.30 3.03
N GLN A 260 -5.70 6.62 4.09
CA GLN A 260 -5.55 7.87 4.84
C GLN A 260 -4.17 7.99 5.48
N GLY A 261 -3.69 6.95 6.18
CA GLY A 261 -2.38 6.96 6.82
C GLY A 261 -1.24 7.11 5.81
N SER A 262 -1.39 6.53 4.61
CA SER A 262 -0.38 6.65 3.55
C SER A 262 -0.34 8.05 2.94
N GLU A 263 -1.51 8.68 2.79
CA GLU A 263 -1.59 10.09 2.38
C GLU A 263 -0.98 11.01 3.44
N VAL A 264 -1.32 10.82 4.72
CA VAL A 264 -0.73 11.58 5.83
C VAL A 264 0.80 11.48 5.79
N TYR A 265 1.34 10.29 5.53
CA TYR A 265 2.79 10.10 5.41
C TYR A 265 3.39 10.85 4.23
N TYR A 266 2.84 10.66 3.03
CA TYR A 266 3.32 11.32 1.82
C TYR A 266 3.25 12.84 1.95
N TYR A 267 2.12 13.36 2.44
CA TYR A 267 1.89 14.78 2.62
C TYR A 267 2.81 15.38 3.69
N GLY A 268 3.04 14.67 4.80
CA GLY A 268 3.99 15.07 5.82
C GLY A 268 5.41 15.24 5.29
N ILE A 269 5.87 14.31 4.44
CA ILE A 269 7.18 14.42 3.77
C ILE A 269 7.22 15.64 2.85
N LEU A 270 6.17 15.87 2.07
CA LEU A 270 6.09 17.00 1.15
C LEU A 270 6.12 18.35 1.87
N LEU A 271 5.29 18.52 2.91
CA LEU A 271 5.27 19.72 3.72
C LEU A 271 6.60 19.92 4.45
N GLY A 272 7.20 18.84 4.95
CA GLY A 272 8.54 18.87 5.55
C GLY A 272 9.60 19.37 4.58
N SER A 273 9.59 18.90 3.32
CA SER A 273 10.49 19.39 2.27
C SER A 273 10.26 20.87 1.97
N SER A 274 9.00 21.25 1.75
CA SER A 274 8.61 22.63 1.42
C SER A 274 8.99 23.61 2.54
N SER A 275 8.81 23.21 3.81
CA SER A 275 9.23 23.99 4.96
C SER A 275 10.75 24.21 5.00
N ARG A 276 11.56 23.19 4.66
CA ARG A 276 13.03 23.31 4.56
C ARG A 276 13.46 24.24 3.42
N GLU A 277 12.66 24.33 2.37
CA GLU A 277 12.85 25.27 1.26
C GLU A 277 12.36 26.70 1.58
N GLY A 278 11.83 26.94 2.79
CA GLY A 278 11.41 28.25 3.27
C GLY A 278 9.97 28.62 2.91
N VAL A 279 9.17 27.68 2.39
CA VAL A 279 7.74 27.88 2.15
C VAL A 279 6.99 27.83 3.48
N ASP A 280 6.13 28.81 3.75
CA ASP A 280 5.25 28.76 4.92
C ASP A 280 4.13 27.74 4.69
N VAL A 281 4.19 26.65 5.44
CA VAL A 281 3.24 25.55 5.43
C VAL A 281 2.57 25.37 6.79
N SER A 282 2.64 26.38 7.66
CA SER A 282 2.27 26.24 9.07
C SER A 282 0.80 25.87 9.25
N ARG A 283 -0.08 26.44 8.43
CA ARG A 283 -1.54 26.19 8.50
C ARG A 283 -1.86 24.77 8.03
N GLU A 284 -1.33 24.39 6.88
CA GLU A 284 -1.51 23.09 6.25
C GLU A 284 -0.95 21.96 7.14
N ALA A 285 0.23 22.18 7.72
CA ALA A 285 0.85 21.24 8.64
C ALA A 285 0.04 21.08 9.93
N SER A 286 -0.49 22.18 10.49
CA SER A 286 -1.35 22.12 11.68
C SER A 286 -2.62 21.31 11.43
N ALA A 287 -3.31 21.58 10.31
CA ALA A 287 -4.52 20.84 9.94
C ALA A 287 -4.23 19.34 9.70
N ALA A 288 -3.11 19.03 9.06
CA ALA A 288 -2.69 17.65 8.85
C ALA A 288 -2.32 16.92 10.15
N ILE A 289 -1.70 17.62 11.11
CA ILE A 289 -1.42 17.05 12.46
C ILE A 289 -2.72 16.69 13.15
N ASP A 290 -3.69 17.60 13.21
CA ASP A 290 -4.98 17.35 13.85
C ASP A 290 -5.68 16.14 13.23
N ALA A 291 -5.75 16.07 11.90
CA ALA A 291 -6.35 14.95 11.19
C ALA A 291 -5.60 13.63 11.45
N ALA A 292 -4.28 13.64 11.47
CA ALA A 292 -3.44 12.47 11.69
C ALA A 292 -3.51 11.94 13.13
N LEU A 293 -3.69 12.83 14.12
CA LEU A 293 -3.91 12.46 15.51
C LEU A 293 -5.29 11.81 15.70
N LEU A 294 -6.34 12.41 15.14
CA LEU A 294 -7.69 11.82 15.15
C LEU A 294 -7.69 10.43 14.47
N LEU A 295 -6.99 10.30 13.34
CA LEU A 295 -6.82 9.02 12.67
C LEU A 295 -6.07 8.01 13.55
N SER A 296 -5.03 8.44 14.27
CA SER A 296 -4.28 7.59 15.21
C SER A 296 -5.15 7.08 16.36
N GLU A 297 -6.01 7.95 16.91
CA GLU A 297 -6.97 7.59 17.95
C GLU A 297 -8.01 6.61 17.43
N ALA A 298 -8.57 6.84 16.25
CA ALA A 298 -9.53 5.95 15.59
C ALA A 298 -8.92 4.55 15.36
N MET A 299 -7.71 4.47 14.79
CA MET A 299 -7.00 3.19 14.59
C MET A 299 -6.71 2.48 15.91
N THR A 300 -6.33 3.21 16.96
CA THR A 300 -6.04 2.64 18.28
C THR A 300 -7.32 2.10 18.93
N SER A 301 -8.44 2.84 18.85
CA SER A 301 -9.74 2.42 19.34
C SER A 301 -10.24 1.18 18.59
N TYR A 302 -10.17 1.21 17.26
CA TYR A 302 -10.51 0.09 16.39
C TYR A 302 -9.66 -1.14 16.72
N ARG A 303 -8.34 -0.97 16.89
CA ARG A 303 -7.44 -2.04 17.29
C ARG A 303 -7.87 -2.68 18.60
N ARG A 304 -8.13 -1.88 19.65
CA ARG A 304 -8.56 -2.39 20.96
C ARG A 304 -9.86 -3.17 20.89
N GLN A 305 -10.81 -2.72 20.06
CA GLN A 305 -12.12 -3.35 19.94
C GLN A 305 -12.08 -4.63 19.09
N ILE A 306 -11.37 -4.60 17.97
CA ILE A 306 -11.45 -5.63 16.94
C ILE A 306 -10.27 -6.61 17.08
N CYS A 307 -9.04 -6.11 17.22
CA CYS A 307 -7.78 -6.88 17.19
C CYS A 307 -6.81 -6.49 18.32
N PRO A 308 -7.15 -6.70 19.60
CA PRO A 308 -6.32 -6.28 20.72
C PRO A 308 -4.94 -6.96 20.72
N THR A 309 -4.84 -8.16 20.14
CA THR A 309 -3.59 -8.86 19.86
C THR A 309 -3.52 -9.24 18.38
N PHE A 310 -2.33 -9.13 17.78
CA PHE A 310 -2.09 -9.65 16.44
C PHE A 310 -1.91 -11.17 16.54
N HIS A 311 -2.79 -11.93 15.88
CA HIS A 311 -2.67 -13.39 15.91
C HIS A 311 -3.37 -14.07 14.72
N ARG A 312 -2.68 -15.04 14.11
CA ARG A 312 -3.16 -15.76 12.91
C ARG A 312 -4.47 -16.54 13.09
N THR A 313 -4.82 -16.92 14.32
CA THR A 313 -5.95 -17.83 14.61
C THR A 313 -7.19 -17.12 15.13
N ARG A 314 -7.28 -15.78 15.04
CA ARG A 314 -8.50 -15.08 15.43
C ARG A 314 -9.63 -15.44 14.45
N ASN A 315 -10.71 -16.02 14.97
CA ASN A 315 -11.81 -16.57 14.17
C ASN A 315 -12.68 -15.54 13.42
N GLN A 316 -12.50 -14.23 13.67
CA GLN A 316 -13.39 -13.18 13.14
C GLN A 316 -12.73 -12.27 12.09
N GLU A 317 -11.42 -12.03 12.17
CA GLU A 317 -10.69 -11.23 11.19
C GLU A 317 -9.42 -11.99 10.81
N GLY A 318 -9.18 -12.11 9.51
CA GLY A 318 -8.06 -12.90 9.00
C GLY A 318 -6.71 -12.16 9.06
N PHE A 319 -5.64 -12.90 8.75
CA PHE A 319 -4.28 -12.40 8.54
C PHE A 319 -4.17 -11.08 7.75
N ILE A 320 -5.05 -10.91 6.77
CA ILE A 320 -5.14 -9.78 5.83
C ILE A 320 -5.53 -8.48 6.52
N HIS A 321 -6.44 -8.58 7.50
CA HIS A 321 -6.87 -7.45 8.28
C HIS A 321 -5.70 -6.87 9.09
N ASP A 322 -5.00 -7.74 9.82
CA ASP A 322 -3.90 -7.33 10.70
C ASP A 322 -2.75 -6.69 9.90
N CYS A 323 -2.38 -7.26 8.74
CA CYS A 323 -1.40 -6.65 7.83
C CYS A 323 -1.75 -5.20 7.46
N ALA A 324 -3.00 -4.96 7.07
CA ALA A 324 -3.46 -3.66 6.61
C ALA A 324 -3.46 -2.63 7.74
N LEU A 325 -3.89 -3.04 8.94
CA LEU A 325 -3.92 -2.16 10.10
C LEU A 325 -2.51 -1.82 10.61
N ILE A 326 -1.61 -2.81 10.71
CA ILE A 326 -0.21 -2.59 11.08
C ILE A 326 0.44 -1.59 10.12
N PHE A 327 0.24 -1.80 8.81
CA PHE A 327 0.73 -0.88 7.80
C PHE A 327 0.16 0.53 7.99
N ALA A 328 -1.17 0.66 8.10
CA ALA A 328 -1.86 1.94 8.28
C ALA A 328 -1.36 2.74 9.50
N MET A 329 -1.27 2.08 10.65
CA MET A 329 -0.76 2.69 11.89
C MET A 329 0.69 3.15 11.71
N THR A 330 1.53 2.31 11.12
CA THR A 330 2.95 2.60 10.94
C THR A 330 3.19 3.78 10.00
N VAL A 331 2.49 3.85 8.85
CA VAL A 331 2.62 5.00 7.95
C VAL A 331 2.04 6.28 8.57
N ASN A 332 0.94 6.20 9.32
CA ASN A 332 0.41 7.36 10.03
C ASN A 332 1.39 7.89 11.08
N TYR A 333 2.05 7.03 11.84
CA TYR A 333 3.12 7.43 12.76
C TYR A 333 4.29 8.08 12.01
N GLY A 334 4.71 7.51 10.87
CA GLY A 334 5.69 8.13 9.98
C GLY A 334 5.29 9.55 9.57
N GLY A 335 4.03 9.75 9.18
CA GLY A 335 3.53 11.06 8.79
C GLY A 335 3.46 12.05 9.93
N LEU A 336 2.98 11.63 11.11
CA LEU A 336 3.03 12.45 12.33
C LEU A 336 4.47 12.85 12.69
N ILE A 337 5.44 11.95 12.58
CA ILE A 337 6.85 12.26 12.84
C ILE A 337 7.35 13.37 11.91
N GLN A 338 6.99 13.33 10.63
CA GLN A 338 7.39 14.32 9.63
C GLN A 338 6.66 15.66 9.83
N LEU A 339 5.36 15.63 10.11
CA LEU A 339 4.56 16.83 10.34
C LEU A 339 4.97 17.55 11.63
N LEU A 340 5.12 16.82 12.74
CA LEU A 340 5.54 17.39 14.02
C LEU A 340 6.95 17.98 13.94
N HIS A 341 7.82 17.43 13.08
CA HIS A 341 9.17 17.96 12.86
C HIS A 341 9.17 19.42 12.40
N ILE A 342 8.19 19.84 11.59
CA ILE A 342 8.07 21.22 11.08
C ILE A 342 8.04 22.23 12.23
N PHE A 343 7.39 21.86 13.33
CA PHE A 343 7.27 22.71 14.52
C PHE A 343 8.23 22.35 15.64
N ALA A 344 8.85 21.17 15.61
CA ALA A 344 9.72 20.67 16.68
C ALA A 344 11.03 21.47 16.76
N LYS A 345 11.02 22.52 17.59
CA LYS A 345 12.21 23.23 18.06
C LYS A 345 12.57 22.71 19.47
N ASP A 346 13.82 22.89 19.87
CA ASP A 346 14.34 22.36 21.14
C ASP A 346 13.39 22.63 22.32
N ASN A 347 13.01 21.54 23.00
CA ASN A 347 12.19 21.53 24.22
C ASN A 347 10.76 22.11 24.10
N ASN A 348 10.13 22.07 22.92
CA ASN A 348 8.71 22.45 22.78
C ASN A 348 7.73 21.25 22.82
N PRO A 349 6.41 21.45 22.98
CA PRO A 349 5.44 20.35 23.05
C PRO A 349 5.45 19.44 21.81
N PHE A 350 5.63 20.01 20.61
CA PHE A 350 5.70 19.24 19.36
C PHE A 350 6.90 18.29 19.32
N TYR A 351 8.03 18.68 19.90
CA TYR A 351 9.20 17.81 20.05
C TYR A 351 8.87 16.58 20.89
N TRP A 352 8.28 16.77 22.07
CA TRP A 352 7.92 15.65 22.95
C TRP A 352 6.84 14.75 22.37
N GLN A 353 5.86 15.34 21.68
CA GLN A 353 4.85 14.58 20.94
C GLN A 353 5.49 13.75 19.84
N ARG A 354 6.47 14.30 19.10
CA ARG A 354 7.22 13.58 18.06
C ARG A 354 7.99 12.39 18.62
N VAL A 355 8.65 12.56 19.77
CA VAL A 355 9.31 11.46 20.49
C VAL A 355 8.30 10.39 20.90
N GLY A 356 7.16 10.78 21.47
CA GLY A 356 6.10 9.85 21.86
C GLY A 356 5.56 9.02 20.68
N VAL A 357 5.31 9.65 19.53
CA VAL A 357 4.88 8.97 18.30
C VAL A 357 5.96 8.01 17.79
N ALA A 358 7.24 8.42 17.83
CA ALA A 358 8.36 7.56 17.43
C ALA A 358 8.43 6.30 18.30
N ARG A 359 8.27 6.42 19.62
CA ARG A 359 8.22 5.27 20.55
C ARG A 359 7.05 4.33 20.24
N ALA A 360 5.84 4.88 20.02
CA ALA A 360 4.68 4.07 19.64
C ALA A 360 4.90 3.32 18.30
N CYS A 361 5.61 3.91 17.35
CA CYS A 361 6.00 3.25 16.10
C CYS A 361 6.98 2.09 16.35
N VAL A 362 7.98 2.29 17.22
CA VAL A 362 8.95 1.26 17.61
C VAL A 362 8.29 0.11 18.38
N GLU A 363 7.41 0.42 19.32
CA GLU A 363 6.64 -0.58 20.07
C GLU A 363 5.84 -1.49 19.13
N LEU A 364 5.14 -0.89 18.16
CA LEU A 364 4.40 -1.64 17.14
C LEU A 364 5.33 -2.50 16.27
N ALA A 365 6.49 -1.96 15.87
CA ALA A 365 7.47 -2.70 15.08
C ALA A 365 8.00 -3.95 15.82
N ILE A 366 8.37 -3.78 17.10
CA ILE A 366 8.87 -4.85 17.96
C ILE A 366 7.78 -5.91 18.16
N GLU A 367 6.55 -5.50 18.49
CA GLU A 367 5.42 -6.40 18.68
C GLU A 367 5.19 -7.28 17.44
N VAL A 368 5.08 -6.67 16.26
CA VAL A 368 4.75 -7.41 15.03
C VAL A 368 5.88 -8.35 14.63
N CYS A 369 7.14 -7.95 14.79
CA CYS A 369 8.29 -8.81 14.52
C CYS A 369 8.38 -10.02 15.46
N GLN A 370 7.86 -9.92 16.69
CA GLN A 370 7.76 -11.04 17.61
C GLN A 370 6.59 -11.97 17.29
N VAL A 371 5.50 -11.43 16.75
CA VAL A 371 4.31 -12.21 16.39
C VAL A 371 4.52 -12.98 15.09
N ASP A 372 4.74 -12.28 13.98
CA ASP A 372 4.78 -12.86 12.65
C ASP A 372 5.27 -11.86 11.59
N LEU A 373 6.45 -12.13 11.03
CA LEU A 373 7.07 -11.28 10.00
C LEU A 373 6.28 -11.19 8.71
N SER A 374 5.43 -12.19 8.41
CA SER A 374 4.61 -12.13 7.20
C SER A 374 3.52 -11.06 7.27
N LEU A 375 3.24 -10.49 8.44
CA LEU A 375 2.33 -9.36 8.60
C LEU A 375 2.89 -8.03 8.09
N LEU A 376 4.21 -7.95 7.86
CA LEU A 376 4.89 -6.70 7.55
C LEU A 376 4.77 -6.38 6.06
N ASN A 377 4.30 -5.19 5.72
CA ASN A 377 4.33 -4.71 4.33
C ASN A 377 5.75 -4.32 3.91
N LEU A 378 6.10 -4.52 2.64
CA LEU A 378 7.44 -4.18 2.10
C LEU A 378 7.85 -2.71 2.30
N THR A 379 6.93 -1.76 2.41
CA THR A 379 7.29 -0.33 2.57
C THR A 379 7.30 0.13 4.03
N ILE A 380 7.11 -0.78 5.00
CA ILE A 380 7.02 -0.42 6.43
C ILE A 380 8.33 0.12 7.01
N TRP A 381 9.45 -0.20 6.38
CA TRP A 381 10.78 0.26 6.80
C TRP A 381 10.96 1.78 6.66
N LEU A 382 10.20 2.45 5.77
CA LEU A 382 10.30 3.89 5.56
C LEU A 382 9.92 4.70 6.83
N PRO A 383 8.72 4.49 7.44
CA PRO A 383 8.39 5.09 8.73
C PRO A 383 9.31 4.68 9.88
N TRP A 384 9.75 3.41 9.92
CA TRP A 384 10.68 2.94 10.95
C TRP A 384 11.99 3.75 10.94
N TYR A 385 12.43 4.23 9.77
CA TYR A 385 13.68 4.99 9.66
C TYR A 385 13.50 6.35 10.33
N SER A 386 12.34 6.98 10.08
CA SER A 386 11.98 8.25 10.70
C SER A 386 11.88 8.12 12.22
N ALA A 387 11.33 7.01 12.72
CA ALA A 387 11.26 6.74 14.16
C ALA A 387 12.65 6.53 14.79
N TYR A 388 13.51 5.74 14.12
CA TYR A 388 14.88 5.51 14.58
C TYR A 388 15.65 6.83 14.71
N GLU A 389 15.61 7.68 13.68
CA GLU A 389 16.29 8.99 13.69
C GLU A 389 15.87 9.85 14.88
N VAL A 390 14.57 9.92 15.18
CA VAL A 390 14.06 10.71 16.33
C VAL A 390 14.60 10.18 17.65
N LEU A 391 14.52 8.86 17.88
CA LEU A 391 14.97 8.27 19.13
C LEU A 391 16.51 8.28 19.26
N ALA A 392 17.23 8.19 18.15
CA ALA A 392 18.69 8.32 18.11
C ALA A 392 19.14 9.71 18.58
N TRP A 393 18.52 10.77 18.08
CA TRP A 393 18.81 12.13 18.51
C TRP A 393 18.45 12.37 19.98
N GLU A 394 17.31 11.85 20.43
CA GLU A 394 16.92 11.96 21.84
C GLU A 394 17.88 11.20 22.76
N TYR A 395 18.35 10.01 22.35
CA TYR A 395 19.37 9.26 23.08
C TYR A 395 20.67 10.06 23.23
N ILE A 396 21.15 10.69 22.16
CA ILE A 396 22.32 11.57 22.19
C ILE A 396 22.09 12.75 23.15
N ARG A 397 20.90 13.36 23.11
CA ARG A 397 20.52 14.45 24.02
C ARG A 397 20.53 14.00 25.48
N LEU A 398 19.92 12.87 25.83
CA LEU A 398 19.90 12.34 27.20
C LEU A 398 21.31 12.02 27.72
N LYS A 399 22.17 11.43 26.87
CA LYS A 399 23.59 11.25 27.21
C LYS A 399 24.28 12.57 27.51
N SER A 400 24.05 13.60 26.70
CA SER A 400 24.65 14.93 26.92
C SER A 400 24.17 15.59 28.24
N LEU A 401 22.96 15.25 28.69
CA LEU A 401 22.39 15.70 29.95
C LEU A 401 22.72 14.80 31.15
N ASN A 402 23.51 13.75 30.93
CA ASN A 402 23.87 12.75 31.94
C ASN A 402 22.64 12.03 32.56
N ASP A 403 21.53 11.95 31.84
CA ASP A 403 20.38 11.11 32.20
C ASP A 403 20.61 9.67 31.71
N LEU A 404 21.35 8.92 32.52
CA LEU A 404 21.76 7.55 32.19
C LEU A 404 20.57 6.57 32.15
N ILE A 405 19.52 6.81 32.96
CA ILE A 405 18.36 5.93 33.02
C ILE A 405 17.50 6.10 31.77
N GLY A 406 17.21 7.34 31.40
CA GLY A 406 16.47 7.64 30.18
C GLY A 406 17.22 7.17 28.94
N ALA A 407 18.55 7.40 28.89
CA ALA A 407 19.39 6.91 27.80
C ALA A 407 19.39 5.38 27.70
N ALA A 408 19.45 4.65 28.81
CA ALA A 408 19.39 3.18 28.80
C ALA A 408 18.04 2.64 28.31
N THR A 409 16.93 3.31 28.63
CA THR A 409 15.61 2.92 28.14
C THR A 409 15.49 3.12 26.62
N LEU A 410 15.92 4.27 26.10
CA LEU A 410 15.91 4.52 24.66
C LEU A 410 16.87 3.61 23.89
N TRP A 411 18.00 3.25 24.50
CA TRP A 411 18.91 2.27 23.92
C TRP A 411 18.23 0.93 23.67
N ALA A 412 17.46 0.43 24.63
CA ALA A 412 16.73 -0.84 24.49
C ALA A 412 15.69 -0.78 23.35
N GLU A 413 15.00 0.36 23.19
CA GLU A 413 14.06 0.58 22.10
C GLU A 413 14.76 0.63 20.74
N LEU A 414 15.90 1.33 20.64
CA LEU A 414 16.73 1.41 19.43
C LEU A 414 17.27 0.04 19.02
N GLU A 415 17.77 -0.75 19.98
CA GLU A 415 18.18 -2.14 19.74
C GLU A 415 17.02 -3.02 19.26
N GLY A 416 15.85 -2.88 19.89
CA GLY A 416 14.64 -3.59 19.47
C GLY A 416 14.25 -3.29 18.03
N LEU A 417 14.25 -2.00 17.65
CA LEU A 417 13.97 -1.59 16.28
C LEU A 417 15.05 -2.06 15.30
N MET A 418 16.33 -1.98 15.66
CA MET A 418 17.44 -2.46 14.83
C MET A 418 17.34 -3.97 14.59
N ASN A 419 16.93 -4.74 15.60
CA ASN A 419 16.65 -6.17 15.43
C ASN A 419 15.44 -6.43 14.52
N ALA A 420 14.37 -5.63 14.66
CA ALA A 420 13.22 -5.68 13.76
C ALA A 420 13.64 -5.43 12.30
N TYR A 421 14.49 -4.43 12.06
CA TYR A 421 15.09 -4.17 10.75
C TYR A 421 15.88 -5.36 10.19
N LYS A 422 16.83 -5.89 10.95
CA LYS A 422 17.66 -7.04 10.54
C LYS A 422 16.80 -8.27 10.23
N THR A 423 15.70 -8.43 10.93
CA THR A 423 14.77 -9.55 10.73
C THR A 423 13.93 -9.33 9.47
N PHE A 424 13.43 -8.11 9.27
CA PHE A 424 12.69 -7.71 8.07
C PHE A 424 13.54 -7.87 6.79
N THR A 425 14.81 -7.47 6.80
CA THR A 425 15.70 -7.58 5.64
C THR A 425 15.93 -9.02 5.21
N ARG A 426 16.18 -9.90 6.18
CA ARG A 426 16.34 -11.33 5.95
C ARG A 426 15.06 -11.94 5.39
N TYR A 427 13.90 -11.57 5.96
CA TYR A 427 12.61 -12.08 5.51
C TYR A 427 12.33 -11.75 4.04
N TYR A 428 12.62 -10.52 3.60
CA TYR A 428 12.42 -10.08 2.22
C TYR A 428 13.62 -10.27 1.30
N SER A 429 14.74 -10.82 1.80
CA SER A 429 16.00 -10.97 1.04
C SER A 429 16.46 -9.65 0.39
N LEU A 430 16.38 -8.54 1.12
CA LEU A 430 16.67 -7.18 0.61
C LEU A 430 18.15 -6.77 0.71
N GLU A 431 19.04 -7.71 1.02
CA GLU A 431 20.47 -7.45 1.28
C GLU A 431 21.18 -6.80 0.07
N GLU A 432 20.71 -7.08 -1.14
CA GLU A 432 21.25 -6.54 -2.39
C GLU A 432 20.42 -5.36 -2.95
N ASN A 433 19.33 -4.97 -2.29
CA ASN A 433 18.48 -3.89 -2.76
C ASN A 433 19.15 -2.53 -2.51
N LYS A 434 19.55 -1.83 -3.58
CA LYS A 434 20.28 -0.56 -3.51
C LYS A 434 19.57 0.52 -2.67
N ALA A 435 18.27 0.73 -2.87
CA ALA A 435 17.51 1.75 -2.14
C ALA A 435 17.42 1.43 -0.64
N PHE A 436 17.29 0.14 -0.31
CA PHE A 436 17.32 -0.32 1.08
C PHE A 436 18.73 -0.18 1.68
N GLY A 437 19.77 -0.58 0.95
CA GLY A 437 21.16 -0.51 1.38
C GLY A 437 21.63 0.91 1.69
N GLU A 438 21.24 1.89 0.87
CA GLU A 438 21.52 3.32 1.12
C GLU A 438 20.87 3.81 2.44
N THR A 439 19.63 3.40 2.71
CA THR A 439 18.94 3.77 3.96
C THR A 439 19.60 3.13 5.18
N PHE A 440 19.99 1.85 5.07
CA PHE A 440 20.70 1.16 6.15
C PHE A 440 22.07 1.79 6.43
N GLN A 441 22.77 2.23 5.39
CA GLN A 441 24.00 3.02 5.56
C GLN A 441 23.73 4.36 6.26
N MET A 442 22.61 5.03 6.00
CA MET A 442 22.27 6.27 6.72
C MET A 442 22.04 6.06 8.22
N LEU A 443 21.52 4.90 8.64
CA LEU A 443 21.40 4.56 10.07
C LEU A 443 22.76 4.43 10.76
N SER A 444 23.82 4.07 10.04
CA SER A 444 25.16 4.00 10.60
C SER A 444 25.75 5.38 10.97
N ASN A 445 25.20 6.47 10.41
CA ASN A 445 25.66 7.84 10.68
C ASN A 445 25.43 8.30 12.13
N TYR A 446 24.55 7.62 12.88
CA TYR A 446 24.28 7.97 14.28
C TYR A 446 25.34 7.39 15.24
N ASP A 447 26.20 6.48 14.78
CA ASP A 447 27.27 5.81 15.55
C ASP A 447 26.81 5.15 16.87
N ILE A 448 25.51 4.85 16.97
CA ILE A 448 24.87 4.31 18.18
C ILE A 448 25.26 2.84 18.37
N HIS A 449 25.15 2.01 17.32
CA HIS A 449 25.40 0.56 17.43
C HIS A 449 26.84 0.12 17.11
N THR A 450 27.69 1.05 16.69
CA THR A 450 29.12 0.82 16.38
C THR A 450 30.02 1.01 17.60
N THR A 451 29.54 1.71 18.63
CA THR A 451 30.29 2.00 19.87
C THR A 451 30.04 1.01 21.01
N GLY A 452 29.24 -0.05 20.79
CA GLY A 452 28.89 -1.05 21.82
C GLY A 452 29.84 -2.27 21.91
N ALA A 453 30.97 -2.28 21.20
CA ALA A 453 31.94 -3.37 21.26
C ALA A 453 33.00 -3.21 22.37
N ASP A 454 33.07 -2.05 23.03
CA ASP A 454 34.06 -1.77 24.07
C ASP A 454 33.40 -1.28 25.38
N THR A 455 32.69 -2.18 26.08
CA THR A 455 32.54 -2.14 27.54
C THR A 455 32.35 -3.54 28.10
#